data_AF-A0ABD1H6I8-F1
#
_entry.id   AF-A0ABD1H6I8-F1
#
_cell.length_a   1.000
_cell.length_b   1.000
_cell.length_c   1.000
_cell.angle_alpha   90.00
_cell.angle_beta   90.00
_cell.angle_gamma   90.00
#
_symmetry.space_group_name_H-M   'P 1'
#
loop_
_entity.id
_entity.type
_entity.pdbx_description
1 polymer ?
#
loop_
_entity_poly.entity_id
_entity_poly.type
_entity_poly.pdbx_seq_one_letter_code
_entity_poly.pdbx_strand_id
1 'polypeptide(L)'
;MDEFYVFLTLSDQDGHKDLSVPDAGFNFRGIISSCFEPYLAVYVELEERTLMEHLEKLVQEETWETEEGSQTNILSSSMQVFLIIRRTLKRCSALTKNQTLFNLFKVFQRILKAYATKLFLRLPKGGTGLVAAATGMDGQIKTSDKDERLICYIVNTAEYCHKTSGELAENVSKIVDPQSADSIDMSEVQDEFSAVITKALITLVHGIETKFDSEMAAMTRVPWGTLESVGDQSEYVNGINTILTSSIRVLGRLLSPIYFQFFLDKLASSLGPRFYLNIFKCKQISETGAQQMLLDTQAVKTILLEIASLGKQVSAAASYSKFVSREMSKAEALLKVILSPIDSVADTYCALLPEGTPSEFQRILDLKGLKRTDQQSILDDYNKRGAGTYQQSIKAAVPSAPSSTVAPTLPTIAGIIPLKEEIVARAAALGRGAATTGIRRILALTESTTKDRKDGPLRKLFIG
;
A
#
# COMPACT_ATOMS: atom_id res chain seq x y z
N MET A 1 24.38 -4.83 13.61
CA MET A 1 23.94 -3.42 13.42
C MET A 1 25.11 -2.45 13.67
N ASP A 2 26.22 -2.93 14.25
CA ASP A 2 27.28 -2.09 14.82
C ASP A 2 28.38 -1.64 13.85
N GLU A 3 28.70 -2.38 12.78
CA GLU A 3 29.73 -1.93 11.81
C GLU A 3 29.30 -0.68 11.02
N PHE A 4 28.00 -0.47 10.79
CA PHE A 4 27.49 0.72 10.11
C PHE A 4 27.58 1.99 10.96
N TYR A 5 27.56 1.86 12.29
CA TYR A 5 27.72 3.00 13.20
C TYR A 5 29.19 3.44 13.29
N VAL A 6 30.13 2.50 13.22
CA VAL A 6 31.58 2.78 13.18
C VAL A 6 31.98 3.52 11.90
N PHE A 7 31.33 3.25 10.76
CA PHE A 7 31.58 4.00 9.52
C PHE A 7 31.02 5.44 9.52
N LEU A 8 30.16 5.79 10.49
CA LEU A 8 29.64 7.14 10.70
C LEU A 8 30.49 7.98 11.66
N THR A 9 31.36 7.37 12.47
CA THR A 9 32.17 8.06 13.49
C THR A 9 33.64 8.29 13.11
N LEU A 10 34.11 7.70 12.00
CA LEU A 10 35.51 7.79 11.55
C LEU A 10 35.86 9.05 10.73
N SER A 11 35.14 10.16 10.92
CA SER A 11 35.41 11.43 10.19
C SER A 11 35.54 12.65 11.09
N ASP A 12 36.01 12.48 12.34
CA ASP A 12 36.23 13.59 13.29
C ASP A 12 37.60 13.50 14.00
N GLN A 13 38.64 13.12 13.23
CA GLN A 13 40.05 13.25 13.62
C GLN A 13 40.87 13.98 12.56
N ASP A 14 40.46 15.22 12.25
CA ASP A 14 41.37 16.23 11.70
C ASP A 14 41.26 17.49 12.56
N GLY A 15 42.00 17.48 13.68
CA GLY A 15 42.15 18.62 14.58
C GLY A 15 42.96 19.73 13.94
N HIS A 16 42.36 20.43 12.97
CA HIS A 16 42.93 21.61 12.34
C HIS A 16 43.05 22.74 13.38
N LYS A 17 44.25 22.89 13.96
CA LYS A 17 44.58 24.00 14.86
C LYS A 17 44.22 25.33 14.20
N ASP A 18 43.40 26.12 14.88
CA ASP A 18 43.17 27.51 14.50
C ASP A 18 44.50 28.28 14.51
N LEU A 19 44.93 28.72 13.34
CA LEU A 19 46.03 29.68 13.16
C LEU A 19 45.49 31.11 13.35
N SER A 20 44.85 31.35 14.49
CA SER A 20 44.49 32.70 14.94
C SER A 20 45.75 33.40 15.46
N VAL A 21 46.25 34.37 14.70
CA VAL A 21 47.32 35.26 15.18
C VAL A 21 46.72 36.18 16.25
N PRO A 22 47.19 36.17 17.52
CA PRO A 22 46.40 36.69 18.65
C PRO A 22 46.16 38.21 18.74
N ASP A 23 46.46 39.00 17.71
CA ASP A 23 46.40 40.48 17.78
C ASP A 23 45.91 41.15 16.47
N ALA A 24 45.34 40.38 15.53
CA ALA A 24 44.73 40.93 14.32
C ALA A 24 43.45 40.17 14.00
N GLY A 25 42.29 40.80 14.21
CA GLY A 25 40.95 40.19 14.10
C GLY A 25 40.48 39.83 12.69
N PHE A 26 41.38 39.45 11.78
CA PHE A 26 41.06 39.09 10.41
C PHE A 26 40.86 37.58 10.27
N ASN A 27 39.61 37.16 10.11
CA ASN A 27 39.30 35.78 9.74
C ASN A 27 39.48 35.61 8.22
N PHE A 28 40.63 35.10 7.80
CA PHE A 28 40.93 34.86 6.38
C PHE A 28 40.17 33.68 5.75
N ARG A 29 39.45 32.88 6.55
CA ARG A 29 38.75 31.68 6.09
C ARG A 29 37.55 32.07 5.22
N GLY A 30 37.59 31.69 3.95
CA GLY A 30 36.50 31.91 2.99
C GLY A 30 36.62 33.17 2.13
N ILE A 31 37.56 34.09 2.41
CA ILE A 31 37.71 35.35 1.64
C ILE A 31 38.01 35.08 0.15
N ILE A 32 38.86 34.11 -0.17
CA ILE A 32 39.15 33.75 -1.57
C ILE A 32 37.92 33.11 -2.23
N SER A 33 37.17 32.29 -1.49
CA SER A 33 35.99 31.57 -1.99
C SER A 33 34.85 32.53 -2.36
N SER A 34 34.59 33.55 -1.53
CA SER A 34 33.53 34.53 -1.79
C SER A 34 33.74 35.36 -3.06
N CYS A 35 34.99 35.57 -3.51
CA CYS A 35 35.28 36.20 -4.79
C CYS A 35 34.82 35.38 -6.01
N PHE A 36 34.75 34.05 -5.88
CA PHE A 36 34.32 33.16 -6.97
C PHE A 36 32.84 32.81 -6.92
N GLU A 37 32.16 32.99 -5.78
CA GLU A 37 30.74 32.68 -5.57
C GLU A 37 29.79 33.16 -6.70
N PRO A 38 29.94 34.38 -7.29
CA PRO A 38 29.09 34.82 -8.40
C PRO A 38 29.23 33.99 -9.69
N TYR A 39 30.33 33.26 -9.85
CA TYR A 39 30.66 32.45 -11.02
C TYR A 39 30.41 30.95 -10.81
N LEU A 40 30.17 30.51 -9.57
CA LEU A 40 29.93 29.10 -9.23
C LEU A 40 28.55 28.57 -9.65
N ALA A 41 27.68 29.40 -10.24
CA ALA A 41 26.44 28.93 -10.86
C ALA A 41 26.71 27.86 -11.94
N VAL A 42 27.71 28.07 -12.79
CA VAL A 42 28.13 27.12 -13.85
C VAL A 42 28.65 25.81 -13.26
N TYR A 43 29.25 25.85 -12.06
CA TYR A 43 29.64 24.64 -11.33
C TYR A 43 28.40 23.85 -10.87
N VAL A 44 27.38 24.52 -10.31
CA VAL A 44 26.14 23.85 -9.88
C VAL A 44 25.41 23.22 -11.07
N GLU A 45 25.35 23.89 -12.23
CA GLU A 45 24.79 23.34 -13.48
C GLU A 45 25.56 22.11 -13.98
N LEU A 46 26.89 22.14 -13.92
CA LEU A 46 27.73 21.00 -14.26
C LEU A 46 27.50 19.81 -13.33
N GLU A 47 27.40 20.05 -12.02
CA GLU A 47 27.10 19.02 -11.03
C GLU A 47 25.70 18.42 -11.24
N GLU A 48 24.68 19.25 -11.52
CA GLU A 48 23.33 18.76 -11.81
C GLU A 48 23.29 17.87 -13.05
N ARG A 49 23.88 18.32 -14.16
CA ARG A 49 23.96 17.52 -15.38
C ARG A 49 24.69 16.20 -15.14
N THR A 50 25.84 16.26 -14.44
CA THR A 50 26.65 15.07 -14.12
C THR A 50 25.86 14.10 -13.23
N LEU A 51 25.17 14.58 -12.20
CA LEU A 51 24.36 13.75 -11.30
C LEU A 51 23.16 13.12 -12.02
N MET A 52 22.51 13.83 -12.94
CA MET A 52 21.43 13.28 -13.76
C MET A 52 21.93 12.22 -14.74
N GLU A 53 23.06 12.44 -15.42
CA GLU A 53 23.70 11.44 -16.30
C GLU A 53 24.05 10.16 -15.52
N HIS A 54 24.59 10.28 -14.30
CA HIS A 54 24.85 9.13 -13.42
C HIS A 54 23.56 8.45 -12.94
N LEU A 55 22.52 9.20 -12.61
CA LEU A 55 21.22 8.66 -12.18
C LEU A 55 20.58 7.81 -13.29
N GLU A 56 20.53 8.30 -14.51
CA GLU A 56 19.98 7.55 -15.66
C GLU A 56 20.79 6.29 -15.92
N LYS A 57 22.13 6.38 -15.86
CA LYS A 57 23.01 5.22 -15.99
C LYS A 57 22.73 4.16 -14.91
N LEU A 58 22.67 4.55 -13.63
CA LEU A 58 22.37 3.63 -12.52
C LEU A 58 20.99 2.96 -12.68
N VAL A 59 19.98 3.69 -13.16
CA VAL A 59 18.62 3.17 -13.39
C VAL A 59 18.53 2.24 -14.61
N GLN A 60 19.45 2.38 -15.55
CA GLN A 60 19.62 1.51 -16.72
C GLN A 60 20.43 0.24 -16.40
N GLU A 61 21.45 0.35 -15.55
CA GLU A 61 22.31 -0.76 -15.11
C GLU A 61 21.70 -1.59 -13.97
N GLU A 62 20.76 -1.03 -13.21
CA GLU A 62 19.98 -1.79 -12.21
C GLU A 62 19.21 -2.93 -12.89
N THR A 63 19.36 -4.14 -12.35
CA THR A 63 18.81 -5.37 -12.94
C THR A 63 17.29 -5.48 -12.75
N TRP A 64 16.78 -4.86 -11.68
CA TRP A 64 15.42 -5.03 -11.18
C TRP A 64 15.08 -6.49 -10.80
N GLU A 65 16.10 -7.34 -10.64
CA GLU A 65 15.96 -8.71 -10.16
C GLU A 65 16.26 -8.80 -8.65
N THR A 66 15.51 -9.64 -7.94
CA THR A 66 15.59 -9.75 -6.48
C THR A 66 16.23 -11.07 -6.07
N GLU A 67 17.47 -11.04 -5.59
CA GLU A 67 18.13 -12.24 -5.07
C GLU A 67 17.54 -12.69 -3.73
N GLU A 68 17.27 -13.99 -3.58
CA GLU A 68 16.79 -14.57 -2.32
C GLU A 68 17.91 -14.69 -1.29
N GLY A 69 18.16 -13.62 -0.54
CA GLY A 69 19.19 -13.60 0.50
C GLY A 69 19.86 -12.25 0.76
N SER A 70 19.53 -11.21 -0.03
CA SER A 70 20.02 -9.85 0.23
C SER A 70 19.71 -9.43 1.67
N GLN A 71 20.74 -9.00 2.42
CA GLN A 71 20.59 -8.62 3.83
C GLN A 71 19.72 -7.37 4.03
N THR A 72 19.53 -6.56 3.00
CA THR A 72 18.88 -5.25 3.09
C THR A 72 17.52 -5.18 2.37
N ASN A 73 17.19 -6.13 1.49
CA ASN A 73 15.95 -6.14 0.68
C ASN A 73 15.65 -4.81 -0.06
N ILE A 74 16.69 -4.06 -0.46
CA ILE A 74 16.60 -2.81 -1.24
C ILE A 74 17.35 -2.94 -2.57
N LEU A 75 17.02 -2.08 -3.53
CA LEU A 75 17.70 -1.96 -4.83
C LEU A 75 19.07 -1.29 -4.67
N SER A 76 20.07 -1.84 -5.36
CA SER A 76 21.47 -1.41 -5.28
C SER A 76 21.68 0.04 -5.73
N SER A 77 20.91 0.48 -6.74
CA SER A 77 20.92 1.84 -7.28
C SER A 77 20.70 2.91 -6.21
N SER A 78 19.91 2.63 -5.16
CA SER A 78 19.65 3.61 -4.10
C SER A 78 20.89 3.96 -3.29
N MET A 79 21.69 2.95 -2.94
CA MET A 79 22.95 3.14 -2.21
C MET A 79 23.94 3.93 -3.06
N GLN A 80 24.02 3.65 -4.36
CA GLN A 80 24.90 4.36 -5.29
C GLN A 80 24.49 5.83 -5.48
N VAL A 81 23.20 6.13 -5.63
CA VAL A 81 22.68 7.51 -5.72
C VAL A 81 23.10 8.34 -4.50
N PHE A 82 22.88 7.84 -3.28
CA PHE A 82 23.29 8.55 -2.06
C PHE A 82 24.81 8.66 -1.91
N LEU A 83 25.57 7.66 -2.34
CA LEU A 83 27.03 7.68 -2.32
C LEU A 83 27.62 8.71 -3.29
N ILE A 84 27.06 8.89 -4.48
CA ILE A 84 27.48 9.95 -5.43
C ILE A 84 27.08 11.33 -4.90
N ILE A 85 25.88 11.48 -4.33
CA ILE A 85 25.45 12.73 -3.67
C ILE A 85 26.41 13.11 -2.53
N ARG A 86 26.77 12.15 -1.65
CA ARG A 86 27.74 12.38 -0.55
C ARG A 86 29.14 12.79 -1.05
N ARG A 87 29.63 12.19 -2.14
CA ARG A 87 30.90 12.60 -2.78
C ARG A 87 30.85 14.04 -3.30
N THR A 88 29.74 14.40 -3.97
CA THR A 88 29.53 15.74 -4.53
C THR A 88 29.37 16.79 -3.44
N LEU A 89 28.65 16.47 -2.36
CA LEU A 89 28.57 17.28 -1.15
C LEU A 89 29.96 17.53 -0.54
N LYS A 90 30.77 16.48 -0.31
CA LYS A 90 32.12 16.61 0.26
C LYS A 90 33.05 17.46 -0.61
N ARG A 91 32.93 17.36 -1.94
CA ARG A 91 33.71 18.21 -2.87
C ARG A 91 33.27 19.67 -2.82
N CYS A 92 31.97 19.93 -2.80
CA CYS A 92 31.45 21.30 -2.72
C CYS A 92 31.75 21.97 -1.38
N SER A 93 31.59 21.27 -0.25
CA SER A 93 31.82 21.85 1.09
C SER A 93 33.29 22.17 1.37
N ALA A 94 34.22 21.59 0.62
CA ALA A 94 35.63 21.97 0.60
C ALA A 94 35.91 23.24 -0.23
N LEU A 95 35.05 23.57 -1.19
CA LEU A 95 35.15 24.78 -2.03
C LEU A 95 34.48 25.99 -1.36
N THR A 96 33.22 25.84 -0.92
CA THR A 96 32.40 26.90 -0.33
C THR A 96 31.31 26.33 0.57
N LYS A 97 30.86 27.14 1.54
CA LYS A 97 29.77 26.81 2.47
C LYS A 97 28.53 27.71 2.29
N ASN A 98 28.59 28.61 1.32
CA ASN A 98 27.65 29.71 1.15
C ASN A 98 26.54 29.32 0.13
N GLN A 99 26.04 30.30 -0.63
CA GLN A 99 24.92 30.16 -1.55
C GLN A 99 25.06 29.00 -2.56
N THR A 100 26.28 28.70 -3.04
CA THR A 100 26.55 27.60 -3.97
C THR A 100 26.24 26.24 -3.35
N LEU A 101 26.59 26.03 -2.07
CA LEU A 101 26.31 24.78 -1.37
C LEU A 101 24.79 24.62 -1.15
N PHE A 102 24.08 25.70 -0.86
CA PHE A 102 22.62 25.71 -0.81
C PHE A 102 21.97 25.42 -2.16
N ASN A 103 22.47 26.03 -3.25
CA ASN A 103 22.00 25.78 -4.61
C ASN A 103 22.22 24.30 -5.01
N LEU A 104 23.36 23.73 -4.65
CA LEU A 104 23.67 22.31 -4.85
C LEU A 104 22.79 21.39 -3.99
N PHE A 105 22.40 21.81 -2.78
CA PHE A 105 21.39 21.07 -2.01
C PHE A 105 20.03 21.02 -2.74
N LYS A 106 19.61 22.11 -3.41
CA LYS A 106 18.42 22.10 -4.28
C LYS A 106 18.60 21.17 -5.51
N VAL A 107 19.82 21.00 -6.03
CA VAL A 107 20.11 19.94 -7.02
C VAL A 107 19.88 18.56 -6.42
N PHE A 108 20.41 18.25 -5.23
CA PHE A 108 20.19 16.94 -4.59
C PHE A 108 18.70 16.62 -4.40
N GLN A 109 17.88 17.61 -4.03
CA GLN A 109 16.43 17.44 -3.99
C GLN A 109 15.86 17.03 -5.37
N ARG A 110 16.29 17.68 -6.47
CA ARG A 110 15.85 17.34 -7.84
C ARG A 110 16.27 15.92 -8.25
N ILE A 111 17.52 15.52 -7.97
CA ILE A 111 18.02 14.16 -8.24
C ILE A 111 17.19 13.10 -7.49
N LEU A 112 16.90 13.31 -6.20
CA LEU A 112 16.13 12.36 -5.40
C LEU A 112 14.66 12.28 -5.83
N LYS A 113 14.02 13.40 -6.19
CA LYS A 113 12.67 13.40 -6.78
C LYS A 113 12.63 12.70 -8.15
N ALA A 114 13.66 12.89 -8.97
CA ALA A 114 13.80 12.15 -10.23
C ALA A 114 13.93 10.64 -9.97
N TYR A 115 14.74 10.21 -9.00
CA TYR A 115 14.85 8.80 -8.62
C TYR A 115 13.54 8.21 -8.10
N ALA A 116 12.81 8.92 -7.24
CA ALA A 116 11.46 8.53 -6.80
C ALA A 116 10.51 8.33 -7.99
N THR A 117 10.58 9.22 -8.99
CA THR A 117 9.80 9.10 -10.24
C THR A 117 10.19 7.85 -11.04
N LYS A 118 11.48 7.50 -11.11
CA LYS A 118 11.93 6.25 -11.78
C LYS A 118 11.42 5.00 -11.07
N LEU A 119 11.46 4.97 -9.73
CA LEU A 119 10.86 3.88 -8.93
C LEU A 119 9.35 3.77 -9.17
N PHE A 120 8.62 4.89 -9.16
CA PHE A 120 7.18 4.93 -9.45
C PHE A 120 6.83 4.35 -10.82
N LEU A 121 7.60 4.73 -11.85
CA LEU A 121 7.34 4.31 -13.24
C LEU A 121 7.60 2.82 -13.49
N ARG A 122 8.33 2.14 -12.59
CA ARG A 122 8.61 0.69 -12.64
C ARG A 122 7.52 -0.17 -12.00
N LEU A 123 6.59 0.42 -11.24
CA LEU A 123 5.45 -0.32 -10.69
C LEU A 123 4.54 -0.82 -11.82
N PRO A 124 4.04 -2.08 -11.76
CA PRO A 124 3.08 -2.60 -12.71
C PRO A 124 1.86 -1.69 -12.87
N LYS A 125 1.54 -1.35 -14.11
CA LYS A 125 0.38 -0.54 -14.47
C LYS A 125 -0.76 -1.49 -14.85
N GLY A 126 -1.96 -1.22 -14.34
CA GLY A 126 -3.16 -1.90 -14.81
C GLY A 126 -3.39 -1.64 -16.30
N GLY A 127 -4.16 -2.50 -16.95
CA GLY A 127 -4.54 -2.28 -18.35
C GLY A 127 -5.21 -0.92 -18.52
N THR A 128 -4.55 0.00 -19.21
CA THR A 128 -5.07 1.34 -19.53
C THR A 128 -5.20 1.47 -21.04
N GLY A 129 -6.43 1.41 -21.53
CA GLY A 129 -6.72 1.49 -22.95
C GLY A 129 -8.18 1.24 -23.27
N LEU A 130 -8.62 1.60 -24.48
CA LEU A 130 -10.01 1.52 -24.92
C LEU A 130 -10.64 0.13 -24.72
N VAL A 131 -9.85 -0.93 -24.85
CA VAL A 131 -10.30 -2.31 -24.60
C VAL A 131 -10.58 -2.55 -23.11
N ALA A 132 -9.75 -2.06 -22.20
CA ALA A 132 -9.91 -2.24 -20.75
C ALA A 132 -11.14 -1.49 -20.22
N ALA A 133 -11.37 -0.26 -20.72
CA ALA A 133 -12.60 0.49 -20.44
C ALA A 133 -13.86 -0.21 -20.98
N ALA A 134 -13.78 -0.80 -22.19
CA ALA A 134 -14.91 -1.48 -22.81
C ALA A 134 -15.25 -2.85 -22.17
N THR A 135 -14.26 -3.56 -21.60
CA THR A 135 -14.47 -4.87 -20.95
C THR A 135 -14.66 -4.78 -19.43
N GLY A 136 -14.55 -3.59 -18.83
CA GLY A 136 -14.52 -3.43 -17.37
C GLY A 136 -13.23 -3.95 -16.71
N MET A 137 -12.16 -4.11 -17.49
CA MET A 137 -10.83 -4.50 -17.02
C MET A 137 -9.94 -3.30 -16.63
N ASP A 138 -10.45 -2.07 -16.74
CA ASP A 138 -9.77 -0.87 -16.23
C ASP A 138 -9.36 -1.08 -14.77
N GLY A 139 -8.05 -1.04 -14.51
CA GLY A 139 -7.48 -1.25 -13.18
C GLY A 139 -7.10 -2.70 -12.82
N GLN A 140 -7.34 -3.70 -13.67
CA GLN A 140 -6.79 -5.04 -13.44
C GLN A 140 -5.26 -5.02 -13.54
N ILE A 141 -4.58 -5.16 -12.41
CA ILE A 141 -3.12 -5.27 -12.31
C ILE A 141 -2.78 -6.75 -12.16
N LYS A 142 -2.19 -7.35 -13.19
CA LYS A 142 -1.69 -8.72 -13.11
C LYS A 142 -0.27 -8.68 -12.53
N THR A 143 -0.08 -9.30 -11.36
CA THR A 143 1.23 -9.48 -10.73
C THR A 143 1.64 -10.95 -10.76
N SER A 144 2.86 -11.21 -11.22
CA SER A 144 3.55 -12.47 -10.97
C SER A 144 4.28 -12.45 -9.62
N ASP A 145 4.74 -13.60 -9.16
CA ASP A 145 5.53 -13.71 -7.93
C ASP A 145 6.90 -12.99 -8.04
N LYS A 146 7.36 -12.67 -9.27
CA LYS A 146 8.52 -11.80 -9.50
C LYS A 146 8.14 -10.33 -9.30
N ASP A 147 7.00 -9.90 -9.85
CA ASP A 147 6.49 -8.54 -9.69
C ASP A 147 6.22 -8.23 -8.21
N GLU A 148 5.65 -9.17 -7.46
CA GLU A 148 5.38 -9.02 -6.02
C GLU A 148 6.66 -8.80 -5.21
N ARG A 149 7.71 -9.59 -5.46
CA ARG A 149 9.05 -9.38 -4.86
C ARG A 149 9.63 -8.01 -5.23
N LEU A 150 9.56 -7.64 -6.51
CA LEU A 150 10.08 -6.36 -7.00
C LEU A 150 9.34 -5.17 -6.36
N ILE A 151 8.01 -5.23 -6.23
CA ILE A 151 7.24 -4.16 -5.59
C ILE A 151 7.63 -4.04 -4.10
N CYS A 152 7.87 -5.14 -3.38
CA CYS A 152 8.42 -5.09 -2.01
C CYS A 152 9.80 -4.42 -1.96
N TYR A 153 10.70 -4.75 -2.89
CA TYR A 153 12.00 -4.09 -2.99
C TYR A 153 11.85 -2.58 -3.27
N ILE A 154 10.90 -2.16 -4.11
CA ILE A 154 10.59 -0.75 -4.35
C ILE A 154 10.08 -0.06 -3.07
N VAL A 155 9.20 -0.70 -2.28
CA VAL A 155 8.75 -0.18 -0.97
C VAL A 155 9.93 0.06 -0.03
N ASN A 156 10.75 -0.96 0.20
CA ASN A 156 11.89 -0.89 1.11
C ASN A 156 12.93 0.13 0.63
N THR A 157 13.15 0.21 -0.68
CA THR A 157 14.06 1.19 -1.30
C THR A 157 13.57 2.61 -1.09
N ALA A 158 12.27 2.86 -1.25
CA ALA A 158 11.68 4.18 -1.02
C ALA A 158 11.68 4.55 0.48
N GLU A 159 11.49 3.59 1.40
CA GLU A 159 11.65 3.82 2.85
C GLU A 159 13.09 4.20 3.19
N TYR A 160 14.08 3.46 2.65
CA TYR A 160 15.49 3.79 2.80
C TYR A 160 15.80 5.20 2.27
N CYS A 161 15.34 5.54 1.07
CA CYS A 161 15.58 6.87 0.49
C CYS A 161 14.89 7.99 1.28
N HIS A 162 13.66 7.79 1.77
CA HIS A 162 12.97 8.72 2.66
C HIS A 162 13.77 8.98 3.95
N LYS A 163 14.29 7.92 4.59
CA LYS A 163 15.07 8.06 5.82
C LYS A 163 16.39 8.79 5.55
N THR A 164 17.16 8.32 4.56
CA THR A 164 18.49 8.85 4.27
C THR A 164 18.45 10.24 3.62
N SER A 165 17.35 10.67 3.02
CA SER A 165 17.17 12.09 2.63
C SER A 165 17.03 13.00 3.86
N GLY A 166 16.34 12.56 4.92
CA GLY A 166 16.29 13.29 6.20
C GLY A 166 17.68 13.40 6.85
N GLU A 167 18.37 12.26 6.96
CA GLU A 167 19.76 12.22 7.45
C GLU A 167 20.70 13.13 6.60
N LEU A 168 20.47 13.24 5.29
CA LEU A 168 21.23 14.14 4.42
C LEU A 168 20.94 15.62 4.73
N ALA A 169 19.69 16.00 5.00
CA ALA A 169 19.34 17.36 5.40
C ALA A 169 20.03 17.76 6.72
N GLU A 170 19.96 16.91 7.74
CA GLU A 170 20.64 17.13 9.02
C GLU A 170 22.16 17.25 8.91
N ASN A 171 22.76 16.58 7.94
CA ASN A 171 24.20 16.68 7.68
C ASN A 171 24.56 17.96 6.91
N VAL A 172 23.71 18.41 5.97
CA VAL A 172 23.94 19.64 5.21
C VAL A 172 23.72 20.88 6.08
N SER A 173 22.71 20.89 6.95
CA SER A 173 22.43 22.02 7.86
C SER A 173 23.57 22.31 8.84
N LYS A 174 24.36 21.28 9.22
CA LYS A 174 25.57 21.41 10.05
C LYS A 174 26.80 21.97 9.29
N ILE A 175 26.75 21.99 7.96
CA ILE A 175 27.90 22.34 7.10
C ILE A 175 27.74 23.72 6.45
N VAL A 176 26.50 24.08 6.07
CA VAL A 176 26.13 25.32 5.38
C VAL A 176 26.21 26.55 6.31
N ASP A 177 26.27 27.74 5.73
CA ASP A 177 26.19 29.00 6.48
C ASP A 177 24.91 29.07 7.36
N PRO A 178 24.99 29.54 8.62
CA PRO A 178 23.84 29.63 9.52
C PRO A 178 22.62 30.38 8.96
N GLN A 179 22.81 31.39 8.10
CA GLN A 179 21.69 32.12 7.48
C GLN A 179 20.87 31.25 6.50
N SER A 180 21.47 30.19 5.98
CA SER A 180 20.81 29.24 5.05
C SER A 180 20.40 27.92 5.71
N ALA A 181 20.86 27.66 6.94
CA ALA A 181 20.62 26.38 7.63
C ALA A 181 19.13 26.09 7.86
N ASP A 182 18.35 27.10 8.27
CA ASP A 182 16.89 26.98 8.49
C ASP A 182 16.10 26.71 7.18
N SER A 183 16.72 26.92 6.01
CA SER A 183 16.12 26.66 4.69
C SER A 183 16.48 25.28 4.10
N ILE A 184 17.20 24.45 4.86
CA ILE A 184 17.56 23.07 4.52
C ILE A 184 16.42 22.13 4.94
N ASP A 185 15.53 21.85 3.99
CA ASP A 185 14.39 20.93 4.15
C ASP A 185 14.45 19.78 3.13
N MET A 186 13.97 18.59 3.51
CA MET A 186 13.78 17.44 2.63
C MET A 186 12.33 16.90 2.66
N SER A 187 11.40 17.57 3.32
CA SER A 187 10.00 17.13 3.48
C SER A 187 9.34 16.84 2.13
N GLU A 188 9.47 17.74 1.14
CA GLU A 188 8.92 17.48 -0.20
C GLU A 188 9.53 16.26 -0.89
N VAL A 189 10.79 15.89 -0.61
CA VAL A 189 11.45 14.71 -1.19
C VAL A 189 10.97 13.45 -0.48
N GLN A 190 10.80 13.53 0.84
CA GLN A 190 10.23 12.48 1.68
C GLN A 190 8.76 12.20 1.31
N ASP A 191 7.99 13.22 0.95
CA ASP A 191 6.62 13.08 0.44
C ASP A 191 6.56 12.31 -0.89
N GLU A 192 7.46 12.59 -1.84
CA GLU A 192 7.50 11.82 -3.11
C GLU A 192 7.83 10.33 -2.84
N PHE A 193 8.80 10.02 -1.96
CA PHE A 193 9.09 8.63 -1.58
C PHE A 193 7.93 7.98 -0.81
N SER A 194 7.23 8.71 0.07
CA SER A 194 6.01 8.24 0.73
C SER A 194 4.87 7.94 -0.25
N ALA A 195 4.76 8.72 -1.32
CA ALA A 195 3.82 8.46 -2.40
C ALA A 195 4.19 7.19 -3.20
N VAL A 196 5.48 6.95 -3.46
CA VAL A 196 5.97 5.68 -4.06
C VAL A 196 5.60 4.48 -3.19
N ILE A 197 5.89 4.52 -1.88
CA ILE A 197 5.54 3.46 -0.91
C ILE A 197 4.03 3.17 -0.94
N THR A 198 3.23 4.23 -0.82
CA THR A 198 1.76 4.12 -0.82
C THR A 198 1.24 3.50 -2.11
N LYS A 199 1.73 3.96 -3.27
CA LYS A 199 1.33 3.43 -4.57
C LYS A 199 1.77 1.97 -4.74
N ALA A 200 2.97 1.61 -4.29
CA ALA A 200 3.51 0.26 -4.37
C ALA A 200 2.67 -0.73 -3.54
N LEU A 201 2.35 -0.40 -2.28
CA LEU A 201 1.49 -1.24 -1.42
C LEU A 201 0.07 -1.39 -1.99
N ILE A 202 -0.51 -0.30 -2.53
CA ILE A 202 -1.80 -0.35 -3.22
C ILE A 202 -1.72 -1.21 -4.51
N THR A 203 -0.58 -1.23 -5.19
CA THR A 203 -0.37 -2.06 -6.40
C THR A 203 -0.31 -3.55 -6.06
N LEU A 204 0.29 -3.93 -4.92
CA LEU A 204 0.21 -5.29 -4.38
C LEU A 204 -1.23 -5.70 -4.09
N VAL A 205 -2.02 -4.85 -3.43
CA VAL A 205 -3.43 -5.14 -3.13
C VAL A 205 -4.22 -5.42 -4.40
N HIS A 206 -4.13 -4.54 -5.42
CA HIS A 206 -4.79 -4.78 -6.72
C HIS A 206 -4.29 -6.04 -7.45
N GLY A 207 -3.02 -6.43 -7.26
CA GLY A 207 -2.47 -7.69 -7.75
C GLY A 207 -3.19 -8.92 -7.18
N ILE A 208 -3.33 -8.95 -5.85
CA ILE A 208 -4.05 -10.03 -5.16
C ILE A 208 -5.55 -9.99 -5.45
N GLU A 209 -6.16 -8.81 -5.55
CA GLU A 209 -7.55 -8.65 -6.01
C GLU A 209 -7.76 -9.23 -7.40
N THR A 210 -6.85 -8.98 -8.35
CA THR A 210 -6.96 -9.49 -9.73
C THR A 210 -6.81 -11.01 -9.78
N LYS A 211 -5.95 -11.60 -8.92
CA LYS A 211 -5.88 -13.06 -8.73
C LYS A 211 -7.18 -13.60 -8.11
N PHE A 212 -7.70 -12.96 -7.05
CA PHE A 212 -8.94 -13.34 -6.38
C PHE A 212 -10.18 -13.24 -7.29
N ASP A 213 -10.26 -12.21 -8.12
CA ASP A 213 -11.35 -12.00 -9.09
C ASP A 213 -11.43 -13.15 -10.12
N SER A 214 -10.34 -13.88 -10.39
CA SER A 214 -10.38 -15.07 -11.25
C SER A 214 -11.03 -16.29 -10.58
N GLU A 215 -10.80 -16.48 -9.28
CA GLU A 215 -11.51 -17.50 -8.48
C GLU A 215 -12.98 -17.12 -8.27
N MET A 216 -13.27 -15.82 -8.12
CA MET A 216 -14.63 -15.30 -8.12
C MET A 216 -15.35 -15.56 -9.45
N ALA A 217 -14.65 -15.46 -10.58
CA ALA A 217 -15.20 -15.86 -11.88
C ALA A 217 -15.45 -17.38 -11.95
N ALA A 218 -14.57 -18.21 -11.38
CA ALA A 218 -14.78 -19.66 -11.28
C ALA A 218 -16.01 -20.01 -10.42
N MET A 219 -16.16 -19.40 -9.25
CA MET A 219 -17.33 -19.53 -8.36
C MET A 219 -18.66 -19.29 -9.09
N THR A 220 -18.75 -18.28 -9.97
CA THR A 220 -20.00 -18.00 -10.73
C THR A 220 -20.33 -19.03 -11.81
N ARG A 221 -19.41 -19.93 -12.16
CA ARG A 221 -19.60 -21.00 -13.15
C ARG A 221 -20.04 -22.32 -12.53
N VAL A 222 -19.91 -22.48 -11.21
CA VAL A 222 -20.40 -23.66 -10.48
C VAL A 222 -21.93 -23.74 -10.64
N PRO A 223 -22.51 -24.92 -10.95
CA PRO A 223 -23.94 -25.06 -11.23
C PRO A 223 -24.79 -25.11 -9.95
N TRP A 224 -24.77 -24.03 -9.16
CA TRP A 224 -25.43 -23.92 -7.85
C TRP A 224 -26.93 -24.22 -7.85
N GLY A 225 -27.62 -24.09 -8.99
CA GLY A 225 -29.05 -24.40 -9.11
C GLY A 225 -29.38 -25.88 -9.32
N THR A 226 -28.40 -26.71 -9.67
CA THR A 226 -28.58 -28.15 -10.00
C THR A 226 -27.57 -29.04 -9.27
N LEU A 227 -27.03 -28.58 -8.14
CA LEU A 227 -26.10 -29.37 -7.32
C LEU A 227 -26.88 -30.44 -6.55
N GLU A 228 -26.59 -31.71 -6.78
CA GLU A 228 -27.38 -32.83 -6.19
C GLU A 228 -27.04 -33.11 -4.72
N SER A 229 -25.79 -32.90 -4.31
CA SER A 229 -25.29 -33.21 -2.96
C SER A 229 -24.25 -32.20 -2.48
N VAL A 230 -24.20 -31.99 -1.18
CA VAL A 230 -23.10 -31.30 -0.49
C VAL A 230 -21.90 -32.24 -0.36
N GLY A 231 -20.68 -31.73 -0.53
CA GLY A 231 -19.43 -32.48 -0.45
C GLY A 231 -18.30 -31.65 0.18
N ASP A 232 -17.06 -31.92 -0.24
CA ASP A 232 -15.88 -31.16 0.16
C ASP A 232 -15.88 -29.72 -0.40
N GLN A 233 -14.92 -28.89 0.02
CA GLN A 233 -14.81 -27.50 -0.42
C GLN A 233 -14.60 -27.36 -1.94
N SER A 234 -15.29 -26.40 -2.56
CA SER A 234 -15.24 -26.15 -4.00
C SER A 234 -13.84 -25.77 -4.50
N GLU A 235 -13.52 -26.08 -5.76
CA GLU A 235 -12.19 -25.83 -6.36
C GLU A 235 -11.70 -24.38 -6.21
N TYR A 236 -12.59 -23.39 -6.35
CA TYR A 236 -12.23 -21.98 -6.21
C TYR A 236 -11.75 -21.61 -4.79
N VAL A 237 -12.16 -22.35 -3.76
CA VAL A 237 -11.68 -22.18 -2.38
C VAL A 237 -10.22 -22.62 -2.27
N ASN A 238 -9.86 -23.72 -2.94
CA ASN A 238 -8.47 -24.18 -3.05
C ASN A 238 -7.60 -23.19 -3.83
N GLY A 239 -8.15 -22.59 -4.89
CA GLY A 239 -7.51 -21.50 -5.63
C GLY A 239 -7.22 -20.28 -4.75
N ILE A 240 -8.23 -19.78 -4.03
CA ILE A 240 -8.10 -18.68 -3.06
C ILE A 240 -7.01 -18.98 -2.01
N ASN A 241 -7.03 -20.19 -1.42
CA ASN A 241 -6.02 -20.59 -0.44
C ASN A 241 -4.61 -20.56 -1.04
N THR A 242 -4.45 -21.09 -2.25
CA THR A 242 -3.15 -21.15 -2.95
C THR A 242 -2.62 -19.75 -3.26
N ILE A 243 -3.46 -18.86 -3.79
CA ILE A 243 -3.13 -17.46 -4.08
C ILE A 243 -2.69 -16.72 -2.81
N LEU A 244 -3.49 -16.79 -1.75
CA LEU A 244 -3.20 -16.06 -0.52
C LEU A 244 -1.99 -16.64 0.20
N THR A 245 -1.90 -17.96 0.34
CA THR A 245 -0.78 -18.62 1.02
C THR A 245 0.56 -18.38 0.32
N SER A 246 0.61 -18.36 -1.02
CA SER A 246 1.84 -18.11 -1.78
C SER A 246 2.29 -16.65 -1.64
N SER A 247 1.44 -15.70 -2.02
CA SER A 247 1.77 -14.26 -1.99
C SER A 247 2.03 -13.76 -0.57
N ILE A 248 1.19 -14.08 0.43
CA ILE A 248 1.35 -13.55 1.79
C ILE A 248 2.68 -13.96 2.44
N ARG A 249 3.18 -15.17 2.15
CA ARG A 249 4.51 -15.62 2.63
C ARG A 249 5.65 -14.78 2.06
N VAL A 250 5.56 -14.38 0.80
CA VAL A 250 6.55 -13.50 0.14
C VAL A 250 6.46 -12.10 0.74
N LEU A 251 5.27 -11.49 0.76
CA LEU A 251 5.06 -10.13 1.23
C LEU A 251 5.43 -9.97 2.71
N GLY A 252 5.01 -10.90 3.57
CA GLY A 252 5.32 -10.89 5.02
C GLY A 252 6.79 -11.17 5.36
N ARG A 253 7.57 -11.73 4.43
CA ARG A 253 9.03 -11.89 4.58
C ARG A 253 9.80 -10.63 4.16
N LEU A 254 9.32 -9.91 3.15
CA LEU A 254 10.05 -8.79 2.53
C LEU A 254 9.65 -7.41 3.05
N LEU A 255 8.41 -7.21 3.50
CA LEU A 255 7.92 -5.92 3.99
C LEU A 255 8.17 -5.74 5.50
N SER A 256 8.38 -4.49 5.92
CA SER A 256 8.38 -4.14 7.33
C SER A 256 6.99 -4.38 7.97
N PRO A 257 6.89 -4.56 9.30
CA PRO A 257 5.61 -4.87 9.96
C PRO A 257 4.53 -3.82 9.72
N ILE A 258 4.93 -2.55 9.59
CA ILE A 258 4.03 -1.40 9.39
C ILE A 258 3.40 -1.46 7.98
N TYR A 259 4.22 -1.72 6.96
CA TYR A 259 3.75 -1.80 5.58
C TYR A 259 2.99 -3.09 5.29
N PHE A 260 3.41 -4.20 5.88
CA PHE A 260 2.64 -5.45 5.82
C PHE A 260 1.26 -5.31 6.47
N GLN A 261 1.17 -4.61 7.62
CA GLN A 261 -0.12 -4.32 8.25
C GLN A 261 -0.99 -3.40 7.40
N PHE A 262 -0.44 -2.30 6.85
CA PHE A 262 -1.18 -1.43 5.93
C PHE A 262 -1.74 -2.20 4.73
N PHE A 263 -0.93 -3.09 4.15
CA PHE A 263 -1.37 -4.00 3.09
C PHE A 263 -2.52 -4.91 3.55
N LEU A 264 -2.41 -5.57 4.71
CA LEU A 264 -3.47 -6.42 5.26
C LEU A 264 -4.78 -5.67 5.50
N ASP A 265 -4.74 -4.47 6.10
CA ASP A 265 -5.94 -3.66 6.35
C ASP A 265 -6.65 -3.27 5.05
N LYS A 266 -5.90 -2.97 3.98
CA LYS A 266 -6.46 -2.71 2.66
C LYS A 266 -6.99 -3.98 1.99
N LEU A 267 -6.32 -5.11 2.16
CA LEU A 267 -6.77 -6.40 1.65
C LEU A 267 -8.10 -6.85 2.30
N ALA A 268 -8.21 -6.75 3.63
CA ALA A 268 -9.45 -7.01 4.37
C ALA A 268 -10.60 -6.09 3.92
N SER A 269 -10.29 -4.81 3.70
CA SER A 269 -11.25 -3.80 3.22
C SER A 269 -11.80 -4.11 1.81
N SER A 270 -11.22 -5.08 1.09
CA SER A 270 -11.54 -5.38 -0.31
C SER A 270 -12.08 -6.79 -0.52
N LEU A 271 -11.38 -7.83 -0.05
CA LEU A 271 -11.73 -9.23 -0.41
C LEU A 271 -13.09 -9.67 0.15
N GLY A 272 -13.42 -9.33 1.39
CA GLY A 272 -14.72 -9.68 2.00
C GLY A 272 -15.90 -9.05 1.25
N PRO A 273 -15.92 -7.72 1.03
CA PRO A 273 -16.94 -7.07 0.22
C PRO A 273 -17.01 -7.59 -1.22
N ARG A 274 -15.86 -7.88 -1.87
CA ARG A 274 -15.82 -8.50 -3.20
C ARG A 274 -16.50 -9.87 -3.22
N PHE A 275 -16.20 -10.73 -2.24
CA PHE A 275 -16.82 -12.05 -2.11
C PHE A 275 -18.35 -11.95 -1.95
N TYR A 276 -18.82 -11.11 -1.01
CA TYR A 276 -20.24 -10.83 -0.79
C TYR A 276 -20.95 -10.38 -2.08
N LEU A 277 -20.39 -9.40 -2.78
CA LEU A 277 -20.94 -8.91 -4.06
C LEU A 277 -20.87 -9.94 -5.19
N ASN A 278 -19.97 -10.92 -5.10
CA ASN A 278 -19.84 -11.97 -6.13
C ASN A 278 -20.94 -13.03 -6.03
N ILE A 279 -21.51 -13.27 -4.84
CA ILE A 279 -22.67 -14.17 -4.68
C ILE A 279 -23.85 -13.68 -5.55
N PHE A 280 -24.09 -12.36 -5.58
CA PHE A 280 -25.10 -11.74 -6.45
C PHE A 280 -24.85 -11.83 -7.96
N LYS A 281 -23.70 -12.35 -8.40
CA LYS A 281 -23.42 -12.66 -9.81
C LYS A 281 -23.77 -14.10 -10.19
N CYS A 282 -24.08 -14.95 -9.21
CA CYS A 282 -24.63 -16.28 -9.48
C CYS A 282 -26.05 -16.16 -10.07
N LYS A 283 -26.51 -17.17 -10.80
CA LYS A 283 -27.84 -17.15 -11.45
C LYS A 283 -28.95 -17.59 -10.51
N GLN A 284 -28.90 -18.86 -10.11
CA GLN A 284 -29.82 -19.51 -9.20
C GLN A 284 -29.00 -20.40 -8.28
N ILE A 285 -29.36 -20.44 -7.01
CA ILE A 285 -28.74 -21.20 -5.95
C ILE A 285 -29.85 -22.05 -5.31
N SER A 286 -29.76 -23.37 -5.47
CA SER A 286 -30.69 -24.33 -4.83
C SER A 286 -30.44 -24.40 -3.32
N GLU A 287 -31.29 -25.12 -2.58
CA GLU A 287 -31.04 -25.37 -1.15
C GLU A 287 -29.71 -26.09 -0.92
N THR A 288 -29.45 -27.18 -1.65
CA THR A 288 -28.18 -27.91 -1.66
C THR A 288 -27.00 -27.04 -2.08
N GLY A 289 -27.16 -26.21 -3.12
CA GLY A 289 -26.15 -25.25 -3.56
C GLY A 289 -25.83 -24.18 -2.51
N ALA A 290 -26.83 -23.70 -1.78
CA ALA A 290 -26.65 -22.73 -0.70
C ALA A 290 -25.99 -23.38 0.54
N GLN A 291 -26.28 -24.65 0.83
CA GLN A 291 -25.58 -25.41 1.88
C GLN A 291 -24.09 -25.55 1.54
N GLN A 292 -23.75 -25.96 0.31
CA GLN A 292 -22.36 -26.04 -0.16
C GLN A 292 -21.66 -24.68 -0.13
N MET A 293 -22.27 -23.64 -0.71
CA MET A 293 -21.67 -22.30 -0.73
C MET A 293 -21.49 -21.73 0.68
N LEU A 294 -22.33 -22.11 1.66
CA LEU A 294 -22.14 -21.72 3.06
C LEU A 294 -20.92 -22.40 3.69
N LEU A 295 -20.66 -23.68 3.40
CA LEU A 295 -19.41 -24.36 3.80
C LEU A 295 -18.19 -23.69 3.16
N ASP A 296 -18.24 -23.42 1.86
CA ASP A 296 -17.17 -22.72 1.13
C ASP A 296 -16.93 -21.31 1.70
N THR A 297 -17.98 -20.60 2.11
CA THR A 297 -17.88 -19.29 2.77
C THR A 297 -17.17 -19.37 4.12
N GLN A 298 -17.42 -20.42 4.92
CA GLN A 298 -16.66 -20.66 6.16
C GLN A 298 -15.20 -20.99 5.88
N ALA A 299 -14.91 -21.82 4.87
CA ALA A 299 -13.54 -22.14 4.48
C ALA A 299 -12.77 -20.89 4.02
N VAL A 300 -13.35 -20.05 3.15
CA VAL A 300 -12.77 -18.76 2.74
C VAL A 300 -12.56 -17.81 3.93
N LYS A 301 -13.52 -17.76 4.87
CA LYS A 301 -13.39 -16.96 6.10
C LYS A 301 -12.22 -17.44 6.96
N THR A 302 -12.05 -18.75 7.15
CA THR A 302 -10.92 -19.34 7.89
C THR A 302 -9.59 -19.01 7.21
N ILE A 303 -9.46 -19.23 5.90
CA ILE A 303 -8.27 -18.86 5.11
C ILE A 303 -7.93 -17.38 5.31
N LEU A 304 -8.92 -16.49 5.17
CA LEU A 304 -8.72 -15.05 5.34
C LEU A 304 -8.32 -14.66 6.77
N LEU A 305 -8.72 -15.40 7.80
CA LEU A 305 -8.30 -15.16 9.19
C LEU A 305 -6.88 -15.67 9.46
N GLU A 306 -6.50 -16.80 8.87
CA GLU A 306 -5.19 -17.43 9.07
C GLU A 306 -4.05 -16.64 8.43
N ILE A 307 -4.26 -15.97 7.29
CA ILE A 307 -3.17 -15.28 6.56
C ILE A 307 -2.50 -14.16 7.36
N ALA A 308 -3.21 -13.52 8.30
CA ALA A 308 -2.61 -12.51 9.19
C ALA A 308 -1.54 -13.12 10.13
N SER A 309 -1.69 -14.38 10.52
CA SER A 309 -0.69 -15.10 11.32
C SER A 309 0.52 -15.52 10.47
N LEU A 310 0.30 -15.79 9.17
CA LEU A 310 1.29 -16.32 8.24
C LEU A 310 2.45 -15.34 7.97
N GLY A 311 2.19 -14.03 8.09
CA GLY A 311 3.20 -12.96 7.97
C GLY A 311 4.08 -12.75 9.20
N LYS A 312 3.95 -13.55 10.27
CA LYS A 312 4.75 -13.47 11.51
C LYS A 312 4.68 -12.14 12.30
N GLN A 313 3.70 -11.27 12.05
CA GLN A 313 3.54 -9.98 12.73
C GLN A 313 2.31 -9.96 13.64
N VAL A 314 2.52 -10.32 14.92
CA VAL A 314 1.44 -10.66 15.88
C VAL A 314 0.58 -9.45 16.31
N SER A 315 1.15 -8.24 16.37
CA SER A 315 0.54 -7.11 17.10
C SER A 315 -0.73 -6.51 16.48
N ALA A 316 -1.06 -6.82 15.23
CA ALA A 316 -2.07 -6.05 14.47
C ALA A 316 -3.17 -6.91 13.81
N ALA A 317 -3.11 -8.23 13.97
CA ALA A 317 -4.14 -9.15 13.47
C ALA A 317 -5.55 -8.89 14.06
N ALA A 318 -5.67 -8.30 15.25
CA ALA A 318 -6.96 -8.14 15.93
C ALA A 318 -7.97 -7.24 15.18
N SER A 319 -7.53 -6.13 14.58
CA SER A 319 -8.40 -5.23 13.81
C SER A 319 -8.79 -5.86 12.47
N TYR A 320 -7.81 -6.42 11.78
CA TYR A 320 -7.97 -7.17 10.54
C TYR A 320 -8.99 -8.32 10.71
N SER A 321 -8.81 -9.19 11.71
CA SER A 321 -9.68 -10.35 11.94
C SER A 321 -11.10 -9.96 12.32
N LYS A 322 -11.30 -8.85 13.04
CA LYS A 322 -12.64 -8.28 13.31
C LYS A 322 -13.31 -7.81 12.02
N PHE A 323 -12.58 -7.13 11.13
CA PHE A 323 -13.12 -6.66 9.85
C PHE A 323 -13.50 -7.84 8.94
N VAL A 324 -12.58 -8.79 8.73
CA VAL A 324 -12.83 -10.02 7.95
C VAL A 324 -14.03 -10.78 8.50
N SER A 325 -14.09 -10.98 9.82
CA SER A 325 -15.22 -11.67 10.45
C SER A 325 -16.54 -10.97 10.17
N ARG A 326 -16.59 -9.63 10.26
CA ARG A 326 -17.81 -8.84 10.01
C ARG A 326 -18.28 -8.95 8.56
N GLU A 327 -17.39 -8.74 7.59
CA GLU A 327 -17.80 -8.78 6.17
C GLU A 327 -18.16 -10.19 5.71
N MET A 328 -17.41 -11.23 6.13
CA MET A 328 -17.75 -12.62 5.79
C MET A 328 -19.07 -13.06 6.45
N SER A 329 -19.40 -12.54 7.64
CA SER A 329 -20.70 -12.84 8.29
C SER A 329 -21.89 -12.28 7.51
N LYS A 330 -21.73 -11.23 6.67
CA LYS A 330 -22.78 -10.76 5.76
C LYS A 330 -23.05 -11.75 4.62
N ALA A 331 -22.00 -12.40 4.09
CA ALA A 331 -22.13 -13.46 3.10
C ALA A 331 -22.83 -14.69 3.70
N GLU A 332 -22.47 -15.09 4.92
CA GLU A 332 -23.18 -16.15 5.64
C GLU A 332 -24.65 -15.82 5.90
N ALA A 333 -24.95 -14.57 6.29
CA ALA A 333 -26.31 -14.11 6.53
C ALA A 333 -27.16 -14.18 5.26
N LEU A 334 -26.63 -13.69 4.13
CA LEU A 334 -27.27 -13.79 2.82
C LEU A 334 -27.60 -15.25 2.46
N LEU A 335 -26.64 -16.17 2.61
CA LEU A 335 -26.84 -17.59 2.30
C LEU A 335 -27.87 -18.25 3.24
N LYS A 336 -27.90 -17.87 4.53
CA LYS A 336 -28.94 -18.30 5.48
C LYS A 336 -30.33 -17.79 5.10
N VAL A 337 -30.45 -16.60 4.51
CA VAL A 337 -31.72 -16.13 3.93
C VAL A 337 -32.10 -16.97 2.71
N ILE A 338 -31.17 -17.30 1.80
CA ILE A 338 -31.45 -18.21 0.67
C ILE A 338 -31.90 -19.60 1.16
N LEU A 339 -31.34 -20.11 2.26
CA LEU A 339 -31.74 -21.38 2.88
C LEU A 339 -33.09 -21.37 3.59
N SER A 340 -33.62 -20.18 3.94
CA SER A 340 -34.86 -20.11 4.72
C SER A 340 -36.11 -20.57 3.93
N PRO A 341 -37.14 -21.11 4.61
CA PRO A 341 -38.44 -21.41 3.99
C PRO A 341 -39.06 -20.19 3.33
N ILE A 342 -39.85 -20.41 2.27
CA ILE A 342 -40.50 -19.32 1.51
C ILE A 342 -41.40 -18.47 2.42
N ASP A 343 -42.12 -19.11 3.34
CA ASP A 343 -43.07 -18.45 4.24
C ASP A 343 -42.41 -17.54 5.30
N SER A 344 -41.11 -17.69 5.56
CA SER A 344 -40.36 -16.94 6.57
C SER A 344 -39.10 -16.23 6.03
N VAL A 345 -38.94 -16.17 4.71
CA VAL A 345 -37.76 -15.56 4.06
C VAL A 345 -37.66 -14.06 4.34
N ALA A 346 -38.78 -13.36 4.42
CA ALA A 346 -38.83 -11.95 4.78
C ALA A 346 -38.44 -11.69 6.24
N ASP A 347 -38.96 -12.49 7.18
CA ASP A 347 -38.57 -12.41 8.60
C ASP A 347 -37.07 -12.70 8.80
N THR A 348 -36.57 -13.73 8.11
CA THR A 348 -35.16 -14.14 8.16
C THR A 348 -34.25 -13.06 7.57
N TYR A 349 -34.66 -12.40 6.48
CA TYR A 349 -33.92 -11.28 5.88
C TYR A 349 -33.78 -10.12 6.87
N CYS A 350 -34.89 -9.66 7.45
CA CYS A 350 -34.87 -8.56 8.42
C CYS A 350 -34.04 -8.87 9.68
N ALA A 351 -34.07 -10.13 10.15
CA ALA A 351 -33.31 -10.55 11.31
C ALA A 351 -31.80 -10.66 11.07
N LEU A 352 -31.37 -11.08 9.88
CA LEU A 352 -29.97 -11.36 9.57
C LEU A 352 -29.25 -10.23 8.79
N LEU A 353 -30.01 -9.40 8.05
CA LEU A 353 -29.52 -8.29 7.24
C LEU A 353 -30.31 -7.00 7.54
N PRO A 354 -30.27 -6.47 8.78
CA PRO A 354 -31.08 -5.30 9.18
C PRO A 354 -30.68 -3.99 8.48
N GLU A 355 -29.46 -3.89 7.94
CA GLU A 355 -29.00 -2.78 7.10
C GLU A 355 -29.30 -2.99 5.60
N GLY A 356 -29.91 -4.12 5.23
CA GLY A 356 -30.15 -4.51 3.85
C GLY A 356 -31.31 -3.76 3.20
N THR A 357 -31.19 -3.48 1.90
CA THR A 357 -32.18 -2.73 1.11
C THR A 357 -33.30 -3.61 0.53
N PRO A 358 -34.48 -3.07 0.18
CA PRO A 358 -35.52 -3.83 -0.52
C PRO A 358 -35.06 -4.37 -1.89
N SER A 359 -34.15 -3.64 -2.57
CA SER A 359 -33.55 -4.08 -3.84
C SER A 359 -32.55 -5.22 -3.69
N GLU A 360 -31.82 -5.30 -2.57
CA GLU A 360 -31.03 -6.48 -2.23
C GLU A 360 -31.91 -7.67 -1.87
N PHE A 361 -33.01 -7.45 -1.13
CA PHE A 361 -33.97 -8.52 -0.83
C PHE A 361 -34.54 -9.15 -2.09
N GLN A 362 -35.02 -8.34 -3.05
CA GLN A 362 -35.45 -8.83 -4.37
C GLN A 362 -34.39 -9.70 -5.04
N ARG A 363 -33.12 -9.24 -5.07
CA ARG A 363 -32.02 -10.02 -5.65
C ARG A 363 -31.78 -11.35 -4.93
N ILE A 364 -31.99 -11.43 -3.61
CA ILE A 364 -31.91 -12.70 -2.87
C ILE A 364 -33.06 -13.64 -3.26
N LEU A 365 -34.27 -13.13 -3.48
CA LEU A 365 -35.40 -13.92 -3.97
C LEU A 365 -35.18 -14.41 -5.42
N ASP A 366 -34.49 -13.62 -6.25
CA ASP A 366 -34.03 -14.03 -7.59
C ASP A 366 -32.98 -15.14 -7.52
N LEU A 367 -31.96 -15.00 -6.66
CA LEU A 367 -30.95 -16.05 -6.41
C LEU A 367 -31.58 -17.35 -5.90
N LYS A 368 -32.60 -17.30 -5.05
CA LYS A 368 -33.35 -18.48 -4.57
C LYS A 368 -34.17 -19.15 -5.69
N GLY A 369 -34.35 -18.49 -6.84
CA GLY A 369 -35.07 -19.03 -8.00
C GLY A 369 -36.59 -19.06 -7.87
N LEU A 370 -37.16 -18.18 -7.05
CA LEU A 370 -38.61 -18.09 -6.86
C LEU A 370 -39.31 -17.57 -8.12
N LYS A 371 -40.56 -17.99 -8.35
CA LYS A 371 -41.37 -17.45 -9.45
C LYS A 371 -41.79 -16.02 -9.13
N ARG A 372 -41.90 -15.17 -10.17
CA ARG A 372 -42.31 -13.75 -10.03
C ARG A 372 -43.64 -13.55 -9.29
N THR A 373 -44.59 -14.49 -9.43
CA THR A 373 -45.86 -14.48 -8.68
C THR A 373 -45.64 -14.55 -7.18
N ASP A 374 -44.76 -15.46 -6.77
CA ASP A 374 -44.51 -15.81 -5.38
C ASP A 374 -43.64 -14.71 -4.74
N GLN A 375 -42.64 -14.22 -5.50
CA GLN A 375 -41.85 -13.03 -5.16
C GLN A 375 -42.74 -11.82 -4.89
N GLN A 376 -43.68 -11.48 -5.78
CA GLN A 376 -44.52 -10.29 -5.60
C GLN A 376 -45.33 -10.35 -4.30
N SER A 377 -45.89 -11.51 -3.95
CA SER A 377 -46.61 -11.69 -2.69
C SER A 377 -45.71 -11.46 -1.46
N ILE A 378 -44.47 -11.96 -1.50
CA ILE A 378 -43.48 -11.81 -0.43
C ILE A 378 -43.02 -10.34 -0.30
N LEU A 379 -42.78 -9.66 -1.41
CA LEU A 379 -42.42 -8.24 -1.44
C LEU A 379 -43.55 -7.35 -0.92
N ASP A 380 -44.79 -7.63 -1.32
CA ASP A 380 -45.95 -6.85 -0.88
C ASP A 380 -46.13 -6.96 0.64
N ASP A 381 -45.96 -8.16 1.21
CA ASP A 381 -46.03 -8.36 2.66
C ASP A 381 -44.83 -7.75 3.40
N TYR A 382 -43.62 -7.81 2.84
CA TYR A 382 -42.45 -7.10 3.34
C TYR A 382 -42.66 -5.58 3.38
N ASN A 383 -43.18 -5.00 2.29
CA ASN A 383 -43.44 -3.56 2.18
C ASN A 383 -44.59 -3.11 3.11
N LYS A 384 -45.65 -3.92 3.27
CA LYS A 384 -46.76 -3.63 4.21
C LYS A 384 -46.32 -3.62 5.66
N ARG A 385 -45.39 -4.50 6.06
CA ARG A 385 -44.89 -4.60 7.43
C ARG A 385 -43.85 -3.53 7.75
N GLY A 386 -43.12 -3.05 6.73
CA GLY A 386 -42.08 -2.03 6.87
C GLY A 386 -40.83 -2.52 7.60
N ALA A 387 -39.70 -1.87 7.33
CA ALA A 387 -38.39 -2.28 7.87
C ALA A 387 -38.26 -2.18 9.41
N GLY A 388 -39.27 -1.65 10.11
CA GLY A 388 -39.25 -1.40 11.56
C GLY A 388 -40.13 -2.30 12.43
N THR A 389 -40.85 -3.28 11.86
CA THR A 389 -41.82 -4.11 12.64
C THR A 389 -41.42 -5.60 12.73
N TYR A 390 -40.30 -5.97 12.13
CA TYR A 390 -39.70 -7.31 12.21
C TYR A 390 -38.96 -7.55 13.54
N GLN A 391 -39.70 -7.50 14.64
CA GLN A 391 -39.19 -7.84 15.97
C GLN A 391 -40.24 -8.66 16.72
N GLN A 392 -40.30 -9.96 16.47
CA GLN A 392 -41.16 -10.88 17.22
C GLN A 392 -40.38 -12.04 17.86
N SER A 393 -40.38 -12.00 19.19
CA SER A 393 -40.42 -13.15 20.11
C SER A 393 -39.81 -14.47 19.61
N ILE A 394 -38.48 -14.58 19.68
CA ILE A 394 -37.85 -15.90 19.82
C ILE A 394 -38.28 -16.44 21.19
N LYS A 395 -39.20 -17.40 21.23
CA LYS A 395 -39.46 -18.20 22.43
C LYS A 395 -38.24 -19.09 22.69
N ALA A 396 -37.31 -18.58 23.50
CA ALA A 396 -36.17 -19.34 23.96
C ALA A 396 -36.62 -20.48 24.89
N ALA A 397 -36.57 -21.72 24.39
CA ALA A 397 -36.62 -22.91 25.23
C ALA A 397 -35.19 -23.28 25.63
N VAL A 398 -34.77 -22.88 26.83
CA VAL A 398 -33.45 -23.21 27.40
C VAL A 398 -33.62 -23.74 28.82
N PRO A 399 -33.20 -24.97 29.12
CA PRO A 399 -32.98 -25.42 30.50
C PRO A 399 -31.68 -24.83 31.06
N SER A 400 -31.73 -24.33 32.29
CA SER A 400 -30.58 -23.98 33.13
C SER A 400 -29.88 -25.25 33.67
N ALA A 401 -28.69 -25.28 34.30
CA ALA A 401 -27.74 -24.32 34.88
C ALA A 401 -26.34 -25.03 34.96
N PRO A 402 -25.36 -24.70 35.84
CA PRO A 402 -25.01 -23.45 36.54
C PRO A 402 -23.52 -23.03 36.33
N SER A 403 -23.09 -21.96 37.01
CA SER A 403 -21.80 -21.25 36.86
C SER A 403 -20.68 -21.64 37.84
N SER A 404 -19.42 -21.56 37.40
CA SER A 404 -18.18 -21.49 38.21
C SER A 404 -16.96 -21.11 37.33
N THR A 405 -15.82 -20.57 37.78
CA THR A 405 -15.46 -19.70 38.94
C THR A 405 -14.08 -19.04 38.70
N VAL A 406 -13.88 -17.80 39.20
CA VAL A 406 -12.58 -17.14 39.52
C VAL A 406 -11.63 -16.73 38.36
N ALA A 407 -11.12 -15.50 38.47
CA ALA A 407 -10.01 -14.95 37.67
C ALA A 407 -8.78 -14.68 38.57
N PRO A 408 -7.55 -14.64 38.01
CA PRO A 408 -6.40 -14.02 38.67
C PRO A 408 -5.90 -12.77 37.93
N THR A 409 -5.70 -11.68 38.67
CA THR A 409 -4.99 -10.46 38.28
C THR A 409 -3.50 -10.56 38.63
N LEU A 410 -2.60 -9.95 37.83
CA LEU A 410 -1.20 -9.56 38.17
C LEU A 410 -0.57 -8.79 36.98
N PRO A 411 0.54 -8.03 37.13
CA PRO A 411 0.44 -6.58 37.33
C PRO A 411 1.04 -5.72 36.21
N THR A 412 0.69 -4.44 36.23
CA THR A 412 1.26 -3.39 35.37
C THR A 412 2.69 -3.02 35.77
N ILE A 413 3.60 -2.96 34.81
CA ILE A 413 4.90 -2.25 34.93
C ILE A 413 4.91 -1.13 33.89
N ALA A 414 5.24 0.09 34.32
CA ALA A 414 5.37 1.26 33.45
C ALA A 414 6.85 1.52 33.11
N GLY A 415 7.15 1.92 31.87
CA GLY A 415 8.52 2.27 31.48
C GLY A 415 8.75 2.58 29.99
N ILE A 416 8.70 3.87 29.63
CA ILE A 416 9.52 4.54 28.60
C ILE A 416 9.55 3.95 27.17
N ILE A 417 8.78 4.54 26.23
CA ILE A 417 9.10 4.58 24.78
C ILE A 417 8.59 5.90 24.14
N PRO A 418 9.44 6.88 23.80
CA PRO A 418 9.04 8.07 23.03
C PRO A 418 8.95 7.82 21.50
N LEU A 419 9.58 6.75 21.00
CA LEU A 419 9.73 6.49 19.56
C LEU A 419 8.46 5.93 18.88
N LYS A 420 7.47 5.46 19.66
CA LYS A 420 6.30 4.73 19.12
C LYS A 420 5.23 5.67 18.56
N GLU A 421 5.12 6.89 19.09
CA GLU A 421 4.08 7.85 18.68
C GLU A 421 4.35 8.44 17.29
N GLU A 422 5.60 8.74 16.94
CA GLU A 422 5.98 9.23 15.61
C GLU A 422 5.67 8.18 14.51
N ILE A 423 5.90 6.90 14.82
CA ILE A 423 5.64 5.77 13.90
C ILE A 423 4.14 5.53 13.72
N VAL A 424 3.35 5.59 14.79
CA VAL A 424 1.89 5.47 14.74
C VAL A 424 1.26 6.69 14.04
N ALA A 425 1.80 7.89 14.26
CA ALA A 425 1.39 9.11 13.55
C ALA A 425 1.65 9.00 12.04
N ARG A 426 2.80 8.45 11.61
CA ARG A 426 3.09 8.18 10.19
C ARG A 426 2.07 7.24 9.54
N ALA A 427 1.73 6.13 10.20
CA ALA A 427 0.69 5.21 9.71
C ALA A 427 -0.68 5.89 9.56
N ALA A 428 -1.03 6.77 10.51
CA ALA A 428 -2.26 7.56 10.45
C ALA A 428 -2.25 8.69 9.40
N ALA A 429 -1.08 9.25 9.08
CA ALA A 429 -0.89 10.31 8.09
C ALA A 429 -0.95 9.79 6.64
N LEU A 430 -0.35 8.61 6.38
CA LEU A 430 -0.42 7.90 5.10
C LEU A 430 -1.86 7.68 4.61
N GLY A 431 -2.81 7.52 5.54
CA GLY A 431 -4.23 7.32 5.23
C GLY A 431 -5.04 8.59 4.90
N ARG A 432 -4.50 9.81 5.12
CA ARG A 432 -5.32 11.05 5.07
C ARG A 432 -4.73 12.24 4.29
N GLY A 433 -3.40 12.35 4.14
CA GLY A 433 -2.78 13.58 3.59
C GLY A 433 -2.09 13.44 2.22
N ALA A 434 -1.14 12.51 2.08
CA ALA A 434 -0.17 12.53 0.98
C ALA A 434 -0.74 12.08 -0.39
N ALA A 435 -1.73 11.19 -0.39
CA ALA A 435 -2.20 10.49 -1.60
C ALA A 435 -2.88 11.40 -2.65
N THR A 436 -3.43 12.55 -2.26
CA THR A 436 -4.17 13.43 -3.19
C THR A 436 -3.29 14.49 -3.86
N THR A 437 -2.21 14.93 -3.21
CA THR A 437 -1.33 16.00 -3.74
C THR A 437 -0.11 15.44 -4.47
N GLY A 438 0.63 14.51 -3.86
CA GLY A 438 1.84 13.92 -4.47
C GLY A 438 1.53 13.14 -5.74
N ILE A 439 0.52 12.27 -5.71
CA ILE A 439 0.13 11.47 -6.88
C ILE A 439 -0.34 12.36 -8.05
N ARG A 440 -1.05 13.46 -7.79
CA ARG A 440 -1.42 14.45 -8.83
C ARG A 440 -0.19 15.15 -9.42
N ARG A 441 0.81 15.49 -8.59
CA ARG A 441 2.06 16.12 -9.02
C ARG A 441 2.89 15.16 -9.91
N ILE A 442 3.03 13.89 -9.53
CA ILE A 442 3.72 12.86 -10.34
C ILE A 442 2.99 12.60 -11.67
N LEU A 443 1.65 12.54 -11.66
CA LEU A 443 0.86 12.38 -12.89
C LEU A 443 1.04 13.59 -13.83
N ALA A 444 0.98 14.82 -13.30
CA ALA A 444 1.21 16.03 -14.10
C ALA A 444 2.61 16.08 -14.73
N LEU A 445 3.65 15.62 -14.02
CA LEU A 445 5.01 15.49 -14.56
C LEU A 445 5.13 14.39 -15.64
N THR A 446 4.28 13.36 -15.57
CA THR A 446 4.20 12.30 -16.60
C THR A 446 3.45 12.79 -17.84
N GLU A 447 2.43 13.64 -17.67
CA GLU A 447 1.69 14.27 -18.76
C GLU A 447 2.53 15.35 -19.47
N SER A 448 3.34 16.15 -18.76
CA SER A 448 4.23 17.12 -19.41
C SER A 448 5.33 16.43 -20.22
N THR A 449 6.03 15.45 -19.63
CA THR A 449 7.10 14.69 -20.32
C THR A 449 6.61 13.85 -21.50
N THR A 450 5.34 13.48 -21.57
CA THR A 450 4.74 12.84 -22.75
C THR A 450 4.24 13.83 -23.81
N LYS A 451 3.95 15.07 -23.42
CA LYS A 451 3.55 16.16 -24.33
C LYS A 451 4.76 16.77 -25.05
N ASP A 452 5.84 17.08 -24.32
CA ASP A 452 7.10 17.59 -24.89
C ASP A 452 7.76 16.60 -25.87
N ARG A 453 7.42 15.31 -25.77
CA ARG A 453 7.90 14.27 -26.69
C ARG A 453 7.10 14.19 -28.01
N LYS A 454 6.00 14.93 -28.15
CA LYS A 454 5.19 15.02 -29.40
C LYS A 454 5.44 16.30 -30.20
N ASP A 455 5.74 17.42 -29.54
CA ASP A 455 5.89 18.73 -30.18
C ASP A 455 7.36 19.18 -30.35
N GLY A 456 8.21 18.29 -30.86
CA GLY A 456 9.58 18.62 -31.26
C GLY A 456 9.63 19.36 -32.63
N PRO A 457 10.64 20.24 -32.90
CA PRO A 457 10.63 21.15 -34.06
C PRO A 457 10.77 20.52 -35.46
N LEU A 458 10.68 19.19 -35.60
CA LEU A 458 11.08 18.46 -36.81
C LEU A 458 9.95 18.30 -37.85
N ARG A 459 8.79 18.91 -37.66
CA ARG A 459 7.63 18.81 -38.59
C ARG A 459 7.56 19.88 -39.69
N LYS A 460 8.67 20.60 -39.97
CA LYS A 460 8.76 21.65 -41.01
C LYS A 460 9.78 21.40 -42.13
N LEU A 461 10.31 20.17 -42.28
CA LEU A 461 11.30 19.83 -43.31
C LEU A 461 10.81 18.86 -44.40
N PHE A 462 9.53 18.45 -44.37
CA PHE A 462 8.91 17.63 -45.42
C PHE A 462 7.45 18.04 -45.63
N ILE A 463 7.24 19.14 -46.35
CA ILE A 463 6.10 19.55 -47.20
C ILE A 463 6.47 20.95 -47.70
N GLY A 464 6.67 21.09 -49.01
CA GLY A 464 7.28 22.26 -49.65
C GLY A 464 8.26 21.83 -50.73
#